data_AF-A0AAU6DHQ4-F1
#
_entry.id   AF-A0AAU6DHQ4-F1
#
_cell.length_a   1.000
_cell.length_b   1.000
_cell.length_c   1.000
_cell.angle_alpha   90.00
_cell.angle_beta   90.00
_cell.angle_gamma   90.00
#
_symmetry.space_group_name_H-M   'P 1'
#
loop_
_entity.id
_entity.type
_entity.pdbx_description
1 polymer ?
#
loop_
_entity_poly.entity_id
_entity_poly.type
_entity_poly.pdbx_seq_one_letter_code
_entity_poly.pdbx_strand_id
1 'polypeptide(L)' 'MSSPSLRAASNGTGSCAAVHPEVPVRVEYTLTGAGCTLRGPLGALEEWSIAHLSNVSAAQEAYDRAHRPPPPASTERDT' A
#
# COMPACT_ATOMS: atom_id res chain seq x y z
N MET A 1 -6.10 -38.32 -63.51
CA MET A 1 -5.61 -36.92 -63.52
C MET A 1 -4.78 -36.67 -62.27
N SER A 2 -3.50 -36.39 -62.49
CA SER A 2 -2.53 -35.59 -61.73
C SER A 2 -2.47 -35.62 -60.19
N SER A 3 -1.31 -36.02 -59.67
CA SER A 3 -0.60 -35.30 -58.58
C SER A 3 0.11 -34.07 -59.17
N PRO A 4 0.41 -32.96 -58.44
CA PRO A 4 1.45 -32.92 -57.38
C PRO A 4 1.20 -31.91 -56.20
N SER A 5 1.67 -32.23 -54.98
CA SER A 5 2.83 -31.63 -54.22
C SER A 5 2.64 -30.23 -53.59
N LEU A 6 2.79 -30.12 -52.25
CA LEU A 6 3.88 -29.33 -51.64
C LEU A 6 4.10 -29.67 -50.15
N ARG A 7 5.35 -29.49 -49.73
CA ARG A 7 6.02 -29.95 -48.51
C ARG A 7 5.98 -28.87 -47.43
N ALA A 8 5.85 -29.25 -46.16
CA ALA A 8 6.49 -28.52 -45.06
C ALA A 8 6.83 -29.51 -43.94
N ALA A 9 8.13 -29.73 -43.77
CA ALA A 9 8.68 -30.31 -42.55
C ALA A 9 9.00 -29.18 -41.59
N SER A 10 8.68 -29.33 -40.31
CA SER A 10 9.53 -28.77 -39.26
C SER A 10 9.51 -29.71 -38.07
N ASN A 11 10.72 -30.16 -37.72
CA ASN A 11 11.06 -30.94 -36.55
C ASN A 11 10.80 -30.10 -35.29
N GLY A 12 10.07 -30.66 -34.33
CA GLY A 12 10.05 -30.17 -32.96
C GLY A 12 9.85 -31.33 -32.00
N THR A 13 10.90 -32.13 -31.74
CA THR A 13 10.95 -32.91 -30.51
C THR A 13 11.24 -31.97 -29.34
N GLY A 14 10.34 -31.89 -28.38
CA GLY A 14 10.52 -31.09 -27.17
C GLY A 14 9.34 -31.25 -26.22
N SER A 15 9.38 -32.32 -25.43
CA SER A 15 8.44 -32.66 -24.38
C SER A 15 8.59 -31.76 -23.14
N CYS A 16 7.46 -31.53 -22.48
CA CYS A 16 7.24 -31.09 -21.10
C CYS A 16 7.38 -29.60 -20.74
N ALA A 17 6.28 -29.10 -20.17
CA ALA A 17 6.15 -27.83 -19.49
C ALA A 17 6.91 -27.83 -18.15
N ALA A 18 7.60 -26.74 -17.86
CA ALA A 18 8.01 -26.37 -16.51
C ALA A 18 8.04 -24.83 -16.40
N VAL A 19 6.86 -24.23 -16.20
CA VAL A 19 6.78 -22.87 -15.64
C VAL A 19 6.87 -23.05 -14.13
N HIS A 20 8.00 -22.63 -13.57
CA HIS A 20 8.18 -22.52 -12.12
C HIS A 20 7.71 -21.11 -11.70
N PRO A 21 6.55 -20.95 -11.03
CA PRO A 21 6.17 -19.67 -10.45
C PRO A 21 6.93 -19.50 -9.13
N GLU A 22 8.24 -19.26 -9.22
CA GLU A 22 9.08 -19.04 -8.05
C GLU A 22 9.30 -17.55 -7.79
N VAL A 23 8.87 -17.14 -6.58
CA VAL A 23 9.27 -15.93 -5.83
C VAL A 23 8.59 -14.63 -6.30
N PRO A 24 7.99 -13.82 -5.39
CA PRO A 24 7.43 -12.53 -5.79
C PRO A 24 8.56 -11.70 -6.41
N VAL A 25 8.31 -11.16 -7.61
CA VAL A 25 9.16 -10.13 -8.21
C VAL A 25 9.37 -9.05 -7.14
N ARG A 26 10.60 -8.96 -6.62
CA ARG A 26 10.96 -7.92 -5.66
C ARG A 26 11.08 -6.64 -6.46
N VAL A 27 10.21 -5.68 -6.16
CA VAL A 27 10.29 -4.34 -6.72
C VAL A 27 11.05 -3.47 -5.74
N GLU A 28 12.22 -2.99 -6.16
CA GLU A 28 13.00 -2.02 -5.41
C GLU A 28 12.61 -0.61 -5.85
N TYR A 29 12.20 0.21 -4.87
CA TYR A 29 11.90 1.62 -5.10
C TYR A 29 13.00 2.46 -4.46
N THR A 30 13.69 3.23 -5.29
CA THR A 30 14.69 4.21 -4.87
C THR A 30 14.11 5.62 -4.96
N LEU A 31 14.39 6.45 -3.95
CA LEU A 31 14.08 7.87 -4.03
C LEU A 31 14.87 8.51 -5.18
N THR A 32 14.18 9.32 -5.98
CA THR A 32 14.82 10.16 -6.98
C THR A 32 15.62 11.27 -6.31
N GLY A 33 16.49 11.97 -7.05
CA GLY A 33 17.20 13.14 -6.52
C GLY A 33 16.25 14.19 -5.91
N ALA A 34 15.08 14.40 -6.52
CA ALA A 34 14.02 15.26 -5.98
C ALA A 34 13.36 14.67 -4.73
N GLY A 35 13.18 13.35 -4.63
CA GLY A 35 12.70 12.71 -3.41
C GLY A 35 13.66 12.87 -2.23
N CYS A 36 14.97 12.89 -2.49
CA CYS A 36 15.98 13.11 -1.46
C CYS A 36 15.96 14.53 -0.86
N THR A 37 15.52 15.55 -1.61
CA THR A 37 15.43 16.93 -1.08
C THR A 37 14.28 17.10 -0.07
N LEU A 38 13.26 16.24 -0.13
CA LEU A 38 12.14 16.23 0.82
C LEU A 38 12.53 15.75 2.22
N ARG A 39 13.68 15.08 2.38
CA ARG A 39 14.10 14.58 3.71
C ARG A 39 14.27 15.69 4.74
N GLY A 40 14.79 16.85 4.34
CA GLY A 40 14.95 17.99 5.24
C GLY A 40 13.61 18.52 5.76
N PRO A 41 12.67 18.90 4.87
CA PRO A 41 11.33 19.31 5.27
C PRO A 41 10.57 18.27 6.10
N LEU A 42 10.65 16.98 5.73
CA LEU A 42 9.99 15.91 6.48
C LEU A 42 10.60 15.73 7.88
N GLY A 43 11.93 15.81 8.00
CA GLY A 43 12.60 15.76 9.30
C GLY A 43 12.22 16.95 10.19
N ALA A 44 12.19 18.17 9.65
CA ALA A 44 11.76 19.35 10.40
C ALA A 44 10.29 19.23 10.87
N LEU A 45 9.42 18.65 10.03
CA LEU A 45 8.03 18.38 10.39
C LEU A 45 7.92 17.31 11.48
N GLU A 46 8.73 16.25 11.40
CA GLU A 46 8.80 15.20 12.42
C GLU A 46 9.24 15.77 13.77
N GLU A 47 10.35 16.51 13.81
CA GLU A 47 10.88 17.16 15.01
C GLU A 47 9.85 18.09 15.66
N TRP A 48 9.20 18.94 14.87
CA TRP A 48 8.14 19.81 15.37
C TRP A 48 6.97 19.01 15.92
N SER A 49 6.53 17.97 15.21
CA SER A 49 5.40 17.14 15.61
C SER A 49 5.65 16.43 16.93
N ILE A 50 6.86 15.89 17.12
CA ILE A 50 7.29 15.26 18.38
C ILE A 50 7.30 16.29 19.51
N ALA A 51 7.89 17.47 19.27
CA ALA A 51 8.00 18.53 20.27
C ALA A 51 6.63 19.07 20.73
N HIS A 52 5.60 19.00 19.87
CA HIS A 52 4.28 19.57 20.14
C HIS A 52 3.18 18.54 20.33
N LEU A 53 3.52 17.24 20.33
CA LEU A 53 2.54 16.16 20.42
C LEU A 53 1.63 16.32 21.64
N SER A 54 2.21 16.62 22.80
CA SER A 54 1.46 16.82 24.05
C SER A 54 0.47 17.99 23.98
N ASN A 55 0.88 19.11 23.37
CA ASN A 55 0.04 20.29 23.20
C ASN A 55 -1.14 20.00 22.26
N VAL A 56 -0.87 19.28 21.16
CA VAL A 56 -1.91 18.87 20.21
C VAL A 56 -2.88 17.90 20.87
N SER A 57 -2.38 16.90 21.60
CA SER A 57 -3.23 15.96 22.36
C SER A 57 -4.10 16.67 23.39
N ALA A 58 -3.53 17.61 24.16
CA ALA A 58 -4.29 18.39 25.15
C ALA A 58 -5.39 19.24 24.50
N ALA A 59 -5.10 19.86 23.35
CA ALA A 59 -6.09 20.61 22.59
C ALA A 59 -7.21 19.68 22.06
N GLN A 60 -6.86 18.48 21.60
CA GLN A 60 -7.81 17.49 21.12
C GLN A 60 -8.72 16.98 22.26
N GLU A 61 -8.16 16.66 23.42
CA GLU A 61 -8.94 16.29 24.60
C GLU A 61 -9.87 17.40 25.09
N ALA A 62 -9.41 18.65 25.05
CA ALA A 62 -10.23 19.80 25.41
C ALA A 62 -11.40 19.97 24.45
N TYR A 63 -11.15 19.81 23.15
CA TYR A 63 -12.19 19.83 22.12
C TYR A 63 -13.18 18.68 22.32
N ASP A 64 -12.70 17.45 22.49
CA ASP A 64 -13.54 16.27 22.68
C ASP A 64 -14.40 16.40 23.93
N ARG A 65 -13.87 16.97 25.02
CA ARG A 65 -14.64 17.24 26.24
C ARG A 65 -15.73 18.29 26.03
N ALA A 66 -15.43 19.34 25.27
CA ALA A 66 -16.38 20.41 24.96
C ALA A 66 -17.49 19.94 23.99
N HIS A 67 -17.18 18.99 23.10
CA HIS A 67 -18.08 18.52 22.05
C HIS A 67 -18.59 17.10 22.28
N ARG A 68 -18.32 16.49 23.44
CA ARG A 68 -18.84 15.17 23.78
C ARG A 68 -20.36 15.26 23.87
N PRO A 69 -21.11 14.56 23.01
CA PRO A 69 -22.55 14.50 23.17
C PRO A 69 -22.87 13.82 24.52
N PRO A 70 -23.94 14.24 25.21
CA PRO A 70 -24.36 13.58 26.43
C PRO A 70 -24.53 12.08 26.17
N PRO A 71 -24.14 11.21 27.12
CA PRO A 71 -24.39 9.79 26.95
C PRO A 71 -25.88 9.58 26.67
N PRO A 72 -26.24 8.64 25.78
CA PRO A 72 -27.65 8.34 25.57
C PRO A 72 -28.26 8.01 26.93
N ALA A 73 -29.42 8.61 27.22
CA ALA A 73 -30.17 8.29 28.44
C ALA A 73 -30.25 6.78 28.50
N SER A 74 -29.75 6.18 29.59
CA SER A 74 -29.90 4.76 29.84
C SER A 74 -31.39 4.50 29.73
N THR A 75 -31.82 3.94 28.61
CA THR A 75 -33.15 3.38 28.47
C THR A 75 -33.13 2.21 29.42
N GLU A 76 -33.48 2.52 30.67
CA GLU A 76 -34.03 1.59 31.64
C GLU A 76 -35.02 0.77 30.83
N ARG A 77 -34.57 -0.43 30.46
CA ARG A 77 -35.41 -1.42 29.81
C ARG A 77 -36.33 -1.86 30.93
N ASP A 78 -37.45 -1.14 31.02
CA ASP A 78 -38.64 -1.58 31.73
C ASP A 78 -38.84 -3.07 31.43
N THR A 79 -38.95 -3.79 32.54
CA THR A 79 -39.04 -5.25 32.65
C THR A 79 -40.36 -5.76 32.10
#